data_AF-A0A954A8Q6-F1
#
_entry.id   AF-A0A954A8Q6-F1
#
_cell.length_a   1.000
_cell.length_b   1.000
_cell.length_c   1.000
_cell.angle_alpha   90.00
_cell.angle_beta   90.00
_cell.angle_gamma   90.00
#
_symmetry.space_group_name_H-M   'P 1'
#
loop_
_entity.id
_entity.type
_entity.pdbx_description
1 polymer ?
#
loop_
_entity_poly.entity_id
_entity_poly.type
_entity_poly.pdbx_seq_one_letter_code
_entity_poly.pdbx_strand_id
1 'polypeptide(L)'
;MTSELRSAQFRREREQDWLRLERLLDRLDRGSVRSLAADELTQLPHLYRSAISSLSVARAISLDLNLVDYLEALAARAYFHVYAPPRGFWRTIGVFLRVTFPRAFRRNRWFIVLSTTFMLLGGAIAYGMTRSDPDHFYLFVPEELSQGRGPTATAEELRQSIYRPVEAEEALSEFASYLFSNNARVAMLCFALGIVPLVAVFYLIFFNGA
;
A
#
# COMPACT_ATOMS: atom_id res chain seq x y z
N MET A 1 51.72 -4.14 -2.57
CA MET A 1 51.65 -4.58 -3.99
C MET A 1 50.97 -5.94 -4.21
N THR A 2 50.50 -6.65 -3.18
CA THR A 2 49.92 -8.02 -3.31
C THR A 2 48.38 -8.07 -3.32
N SER A 3 47.69 -7.07 -2.75
CA SER A 3 46.22 -7.02 -2.69
C SER A 3 45.59 -6.72 -4.07
N GLU A 4 46.14 -5.76 -4.82
CA GLU A 4 45.60 -5.37 -6.13
C GLU A 4 45.72 -6.50 -7.18
N LEU A 5 46.82 -7.26 -7.18
CA LEU A 5 47.00 -8.41 -8.07
C LEU A 5 45.98 -9.53 -7.78
N ARG A 6 45.67 -9.78 -6.49
CA ARG A 6 44.65 -10.75 -6.08
C ARG A 6 43.24 -10.29 -6.47
N SER A 7 42.92 -9.01 -6.33
CA SER A 7 41.65 -8.43 -6.77
C SER A 7 41.47 -8.49 -8.30
N ALA A 8 42.53 -8.21 -9.06
CA ALA A 8 42.49 -8.24 -10.52
C ALA A 8 42.39 -9.66 -11.10
N GLN A 9 43.04 -10.66 -10.49
CA GLN A 9 42.88 -12.06 -10.88
C GLN A 9 41.48 -12.59 -10.52
N PHE A 10 41.00 -12.28 -9.32
CA PHE A 10 39.65 -12.65 -8.87
C PHE A 10 38.56 -12.13 -9.82
N ARG A 11 38.67 -10.86 -10.27
CA ARG A 11 37.75 -10.28 -11.25
C ARG A 11 37.82 -11.03 -12.59
N ARG A 12 39.03 -11.20 -13.16
CA ARG A 12 39.20 -11.87 -14.47
C ARG A 12 38.61 -13.26 -14.55
N GLU A 13 38.71 -14.05 -13.48
CA GLU A 13 38.20 -15.42 -13.45
C GLU A 13 36.67 -15.51 -13.41
N ARG A 14 35.99 -14.52 -12.83
CA ARG A 14 34.56 -14.63 -12.48
C ARG A 14 33.66 -13.60 -13.19
N GLU A 15 34.24 -12.56 -13.76
CA GLU A 15 33.53 -11.49 -14.46
C GLU A 15 32.70 -12.01 -15.64
N GLN A 16 33.17 -13.03 -16.36
CA GLN A 16 32.41 -13.61 -17.46
C GLN A 16 31.07 -14.21 -17.00
N ASP A 17 31.05 -14.88 -15.83
CA ASP A 17 29.84 -15.44 -15.24
C ASP A 17 28.88 -14.33 -14.79
N TRP A 18 29.41 -13.25 -14.20
CA TRP A 18 28.61 -12.11 -13.77
C TRP A 18 27.94 -11.42 -14.96
N LEU A 19 28.70 -11.14 -16.03
CA LEU A 19 28.19 -10.56 -17.27
C LEU A 19 27.20 -11.49 -17.98
N ARG A 20 27.36 -12.81 -17.84
CA ARG A 20 26.39 -13.78 -18.39
C ARG A 20 25.10 -13.76 -17.59
N LEU A 21 25.17 -13.76 -16.26
CA LEU A 21 24.00 -13.64 -15.38
C LEU A 21 23.25 -12.34 -15.67
N GLU A 22 23.97 -11.21 -15.73
CA GLU A 22 23.40 -9.89 -16.01
C GLU A 22 22.64 -9.86 -17.34
N ARG A 23 23.22 -10.41 -18.42
CA ARG A 23 22.55 -10.51 -19.73
C ARG A 23 21.27 -11.35 -19.70
N LEU A 24 21.25 -12.43 -18.92
CA LEU A 24 20.06 -13.26 -18.76
C LEU A 24 18.98 -12.52 -17.97
N LEU A 25 19.37 -11.81 -16.90
CA LEU A 25 18.46 -11.00 -16.09
C LEU A 25 17.87 -9.84 -16.90
N ASP A 26 18.65 -9.16 -17.74
CA ASP A 26 18.15 -8.10 -18.61
C ASP A 26 17.07 -8.59 -19.58
N ARG A 27 17.20 -9.81 -20.11
CA ARG A 27 16.19 -10.44 -20.98
C ARG A 27 14.95 -10.88 -20.23
N LEU A 28 15.09 -11.25 -18.96
CA LEU A 28 13.97 -11.57 -18.07
C LEU A 28 13.22 -10.30 -17.64
N ASP A 29 13.93 -9.22 -17.34
CA ASP A 29 13.35 -7.94 -16.90
C ASP A 29 12.59 -7.25 -18.04
N ARG A 30 13.10 -7.33 -19.27
CA ARG A 30 12.43 -6.77 -20.47
C ARG A 30 11.29 -7.64 -20.99
N GLY A 31 11.15 -8.88 -20.51
CA GLY A 31 10.33 -9.90 -21.14
C GLY A 31 9.64 -10.84 -20.15
N SER A 32 9.26 -12.00 -20.65
CA SER A 32 8.74 -13.10 -19.83
C SER A 32 9.82 -14.18 -19.72
N VAL A 33 9.72 -15.09 -18.76
CA VAL A 33 10.53 -16.31 -18.65
C VAL A 33 10.61 -17.08 -19.99
N ARG A 34 9.60 -16.93 -20.87
CA ARG A 34 9.58 -17.48 -22.23
C ARG A 34 10.63 -16.89 -23.18
N SER A 35 11.29 -15.79 -22.81
CA SER A 35 12.33 -15.15 -23.61
C SER A 35 13.68 -15.89 -23.53
N LEU A 36 13.85 -16.79 -22.56
CA LEU A 36 15.05 -17.61 -22.39
C LEU A 36 14.86 -19.03 -22.92
N ALA A 37 15.92 -19.58 -23.50
CA ALA A 37 15.96 -20.99 -23.88
C ALA A 37 16.05 -21.90 -22.64
N ALA A 38 15.66 -23.17 -22.78
CA ALA A 38 15.58 -24.11 -21.66
C ALA A 38 16.94 -24.38 -20.98
N ASP A 39 18.00 -24.38 -21.78
CA ASP A 39 19.39 -24.48 -21.32
C ASP A 39 19.85 -23.22 -20.56
N GLU A 40 19.40 -22.03 -20.96
CA GLU A 40 19.67 -20.78 -20.25
C GLU A 40 18.96 -20.74 -18.88
N LEU A 41 17.72 -21.24 -18.84
CA LEU A 41 16.93 -21.34 -17.60
C LEU A 41 17.55 -22.31 -16.58
N THR A 42 18.14 -23.42 -17.04
CA THR A 42 18.80 -24.37 -16.13
C THR A 42 20.13 -23.83 -15.59
N GLN A 43 20.77 -22.88 -16.29
CA GLN A 43 22.01 -22.25 -15.84
C GLN A 43 21.81 -21.14 -14.79
N LEU A 44 20.65 -20.49 -14.75
CA LEU A 44 20.34 -19.39 -13.84
C LEU A 44 20.63 -19.69 -12.36
N PRO A 45 20.19 -20.83 -11.78
CA PRO A 45 20.51 -21.17 -10.39
C PRO A 45 22.02 -21.35 -10.14
N HIS A 46 22.77 -21.86 -11.12
CA HIS A 46 24.22 -22.03 -11.02
C HIS A 46 24.93 -20.68 -11.05
N LEU A 47 24.58 -19.82 -12.01
CA LEU A 47 25.13 -18.47 -12.15
C LEU A 47 24.81 -17.61 -10.92
N TYR A 48 23.60 -17.71 -10.38
CA TYR A 48 23.21 -17.05 -9.12
C TYR A 48 24.10 -17.48 -7.95
N ARG A 49 24.32 -18.80 -7.77
CA ARG A 49 25.20 -19.30 -6.70
C ARG A 49 26.65 -18.84 -6.88
N SER A 50 27.12 -18.78 -8.13
CA SER A 50 28.45 -18.23 -8.46
C SER A 50 28.55 -16.76 -8.03
N ALA A 51 27.55 -15.93 -8.35
CA ALA A 51 27.52 -14.52 -7.95
C ALA A 51 27.46 -14.33 -6.42
N ILE A 52 26.66 -15.12 -5.70
CA ILE A 52 26.61 -15.11 -4.22
C ILE A 52 27.98 -15.49 -3.63
N SER A 53 28.63 -16.51 -4.18
CA SER A 53 29.97 -16.92 -3.75
C SER A 53 30.98 -15.79 -3.97
N SER A 54 30.94 -15.13 -5.13
CA SER A 54 31.77 -13.96 -5.40
C SER A 54 31.52 -12.81 -4.42
N LEU A 55 30.26 -12.53 -4.09
CA LEU A 55 29.90 -11.50 -3.13
C LEU A 55 30.43 -11.82 -1.72
N SER A 56 30.32 -13.08 -1.28
CA SER A 56 30.87 -13.53 0.01
C SER A 56 32.38 -13.35 0.06
N VAL A 57 33.10 -13.71 -1.00
CA VAL A 57 34.56 -13.52 -1.09
C VAL A 57 34.94 -12.04 -1.12
N ALA A 58 34.24 -11.23 -1.91
CA ALA A 58 34.48 -9.79 -2.01
C ALA A 58 34.29 -9.08 -0.66
N ARG A 59 33.26 -9.46 0.11
CA ARG A 59 33.02 -8.95 1.47
C ARG A 59 34.07 -9.43 2.48
N ALA A 60 34.49 -10.70 2.40
CA ALA A 60 35.43 -11.28 3.36
C ALA A 60 36.85 -10.71 3.24
N ILE A 61 37.28 -10.34 2.03
CA ILE A 61 38.63 -9.84 1.76
C ILE A 61 38.64 -8.29 1.67
N SER A 62 37.51 -7.63 1.98
CA SER A 62 37.33 -6.18 1.88
C SER A 62 37.77 -5.61 0.52
N LEU A 63 37.30 -6.24 -0.57
CA LEU A 63 37.51 -5.70 -1.92
C LEU A 63 36.74 -4.38 -2.11
N ASP A 64 37.14 -3.65 -3.15
CA ASP A 64 36.50 -2.42 -3.68
C ASP A 64 34.98 -2.37 -3.48
N LEU A 65 34.50 -1.29 -2.86
CA LEU A 65 33.09 -1.08 -2.52
C LEU A 65 32.18 -1.15 -3.76
N ASN A 66 32.64 -0.63 -4.90
CA ASN A 66 31.88 -0.67 -6.15
C ASN A 66 31.60 -2.11 -6.62
N LEU A 67 32.56 -3.02 -6.40
CA LEU A 67 32.39 -4.43 -6.77
C LEU A 67 31.39 -5.12 -5.84
N VAL A 68 31.42 -4.80 -4.55
CA VAL A 68 30.46 -5.32 -3.57
C VAL A 68 29.05 -4.87 -3.93
N ASP A 69 28.86 -3.59 -4.20
CA ASP A 69 27.56 -3.03 -4.58
C ASP A 69 27.02 -3.63 -5.89
N TYR A 70 27.90 -3.79 -6.90
CA TYR A 70 27.55 -4.45 -8.15
C TYR A 70 27.08 -5.90 -7.92
N LEU A 71 27.85 -6.69 -7.17
CA LEU A 71 27.53 -8.09 -6.91
C LEU A 71 26.29 -8.26 -6.04
N GLU A 72 26.06 -7.35 -5.09
CA GLU A 72 24.86 -7.32 -4.25
C GLU A 72 23.62 -7.01 -5.07
N ALA A 73 23.65 -5.98 -5.93
CA ALA A 73 22.56 -5.65 -6.83
C ALA A 73 22.27 -6.80 -7.81
N LEU A 74 23.32 -7.41 -8.38
CA LEU A 74 23.20 -8.54 -9.32
C LEU A 74 22.57 -9.77 -8.63
N ALA A 75 23.03 -10.10 -7.42
CA ALA A 75 22.51 -11.21 -6.63
C ALA A 75 21.05 -10.98 -6.21
N ALA A 76 20.70 -9.76 -5.77
CA ALA A 76 19.34 -9.40 -5.40
C ALA A 76 18.37 -9.52 -6.59
N ARG A 77 18.76 -9.02 -7.78
CA ARG A 77 17.97 -9.18 -9.01
C ARG A 77 17.76 -10.65 -9.36
N ALA A 78 18.84 -11.45 -9.32
CA ALA A 78 18.77 -12.88 -9.61
C ALA A 78 17.87 -13.65 -8.64
N TYR A 79 17.87 -13.30 -7.34
CA TYR A 79 17.03 -13.94 -6.34
C TYR A 79 15.54 -13.87 -6.69
N PHE A 80 15.04 -12.72 -7.16
CA PHE A 80 13.65 -12.58 -7.57
C PHE A 80 13.28 -13.50 -8.74
N HIS A 81 14.17 -13.67 -9.70
CA HIS A 81 13.90 -14.55 -10.85
C HIS A 81 14.02 -16.04 -10.53
N VAL A 82 14.92 -16.43 -9.60
CA VAL A 82 15.14 -17.84 -9.23
C VAL A 82 14.11 -18.33 -8.21
N TYR A 83 13.71 -17.49 -7.24
CA TYR A 83 12.90 -17.92 -6.11
C TYR A 83 11.53 -17.24 -6.00
N ALA A 84 11.32 -16.06 -6.60
CA ALA A 84 10.00 -15.44 -6.53
C ALA A 84 9.05 -16.07 -7.58
N PRO A 85 7.83 -16.49 -7.18
CA PRO A 85 6.88 -17.02 -8.14
C PRO A 85 6.48 -15.91 -9.13
N PRO A 86 6.55 -16.14 -10.45
CA PRO A 86 6.12 -15.15 -11.44
C PRO A 86 4.59 -15.02 -11.37
N ARG A 87 4.11 -14.10 -10.55
CA ARG A 87 2.71 -13.71 -10.53
C ARG A 87 2.58 -12.41 -11.30
N GLY A 88 2.05 -12.48 -12.52
CA GLY A 88 1.74 -11.27 -13.29
C GLY A 88 0.86 -10.34 -12.46
N PHE A 89 1.20 -9.05 -12.44
CA PHE A 89 0.54 -8.02 -11.63
C PHE A 89 -0.99 -8.10 -11.71
N TRP A 90 -1.54 -8.19 -12.93
CA TRP A 90 -2.98 -8.31 -13.17
C TRP A 90 -3.58 -9.63 -12.65
N ARG A 91 -2.83 -10.73 -12.71
CA ARG A 91 -3.27 -12.01 -12.12
C ARG A 91 -3.34 -11.90 -10.60
N THR A 92 -2.37 -11.22 -9.98
CA THR A 92 -2.38 -10.95 -8.53
C THR A 92 -3.57 -10.10 -8.13
N ILE A 93 -3.86 -9.02 -8.88
CA ILE A 93 -5.07 -8.20 -8.67
C ILE A 93 -6.34 -9.04 -8.81
N GLY A 94 -6.45 -9.86 -9.86
CA GLY A 94 -7.60 -10.72 -10.08
C GLY A 94 -7.83 -11.72 -8.95
N VAL A 95 -6.77 -12.33 -8.44
CA VAL A 95 -6.82 -13.24 -7.27
C VAL A 95 -7.17 -12.47 -5.99
N PHE A 96 -6.60 -11.28 -5.80
CA PHE A 96 -6.90 -10.44 -4.65
C PHE A 96 -8.39 -10.09 -4.61
N LEU A 97 -8.94 -9.56 -5.69
CA LEU A 97 -10.34 -9.12 -5.75
C LEU A 97 -11.34 -10.27 -5.66
N ARG A 98 -11.04 -11.45 -6.24
CA ARG A 98 -11.98 -12.57 -6.28
C ARG A 98 -11.86 -13.54 -5.11
N VAL A 99 -10.68 -13.66 -4.52
CA VAL A 99 -10.39 -14.68 -3.51
C VAL A 99 -9.98 -14.04 -2.19
N THR A 100 -8.91 -13.25 -2.18
CA THR A 100 -8.31 -12.76 -0.94
C THR A 100 -9.23 -11.76 -0.23
N PHE A 101 -9.73 -10.76 -0.94
CA PHE A 101 -10.57 -9.71 -0.39
C PHE A 101 -11.93 -10.23 0.11
N PRO A 102 -12.71 -11.01 -0.67
CA PRO A 102 -13.99 -11.55 -0.17
C PRO A 102 -13.80 -12.53 0.99
N ARG A 103 -12.68 -13.26 1.04
CA ARG A 103 -12.34 -14.14 2.16
C ARG A 103 -11.98 -13.34 3.41
N ALA A 104 -11.20 -12.26 3.27
CA ALA A 104 -10.89 -11.36 4.37
C ALA A 104 -12.14 -10.68 4.93
N PHE A 105 -13.02 -10.20 4.05
CA PHE A 105 -14.32 -9.62 4.42
C PHE A 105 -15.17 -10.63 5.21
N ARG A 106 -15.36 -11.84 4.69
CA ARG A 106 -16.14 -12.89 5.38
C ARG A 106 -15.53 -13.31 6.71
N ARG A 107 -14.21 -13.36 6.81
CA ARG A 107 -13.51 -13.67 8.07
C ARG A 107 -13.77 -12.60 9.13
N ASN A 108 -13.83 -11.33 8.73
CA ASN A 108 -13.99 -10.18 9.63
C ASN A 108 -15.44 -9.65 9.67
N ARG A 109 -16.41 -10.38 9.12
CA ARG A 109 -17.79 -9.91 8.91
C ARG A 109 -18.45 -9.35 10.16
N TRP A 110 -18.18 -9.93 11.33
CA TRP A 110 -18.77 -9.49 12.59
C TRP A 110 -18.24 -8.14 13.05
N PHE A 111 -16.94 -7.89 12.87
CA PHE A 111 -16.36 -6.58 13.16
C PHE A 111 -16.90 -5.51 12.20
N ILE A 112 -17.08 -5.87 10.93
CA ILE A 112 -17.65 -4.97 9.92
C ILE A 112 -19.11 -4.64 10.28
N VAL A 113 -19.93 -5.66 10.52
CA VAL A 113 -21.34 -5.48 10.94
C VAL A 113 -21.42 -4.64 12.20
N LEU A 114 -20.60 -4.91 13.21
CA LEU A 114 -20.62 -4.17 14.47
C LEU A 114 -20.24 -2.69 14.26
N SER A 115 -19.17 -2.42 13.50
CA SER A 115 -18.75 -1.06 13.15
C SER A 115 -19.85 -0.32 12.37
N THR A 116 -20.42 -0.95 11.34
CA THR A 116 -21.52 -0.37 10.56
C THR A 116 -22.74 -0.10 11.43
N THR A 117 -23.10 -1.00 12.34
CA THR A 117 -24.22 -0.80 13.27
C THR A 117 -24.00 0.40 14.17
N PHE A 118 -22.82 0.56 14.78
CA PHE A 118 -22.53 1.71 15.65
C PHE A 118 -22.51 3.03 14.86
N MET A 119 -22.00 3.01 13.63
CA MET A 119 -22.02 4.18 12.75
C MET A 119 -23.45 4.59 12.39
N LEU A 120 -24.29 3.62 12.00
CA LEU A 120 -25.70 3.87 11.70
C LEU A 120 -26.51 4.29 12.94
N LEU A 121 -26.16 3.73 14.11
CA LEU A 121 -26.77 4.12 15.38
C LEU A 121 -26.47 5.60 15.69
N GLY A 122 -25.23 6.06 15.45
CA GLY A 122 -24.84 7.47 15.51
C GLY A 122 -25.77 8.35 14.71
N GLY A 123 -25.85 8.10 13.41
CA GLY A 123 -26.70 8.89 12.51
C GLY A 123 -28.20 8.81 12.85
N ALA A 124 -28.69 7.65 13.29
CA ALA A 124 -30.09 7.49 13.68
C ALA A 124 -30.43 8.28 14.96
N ILE A 125 -29.54 8.27 15.95
CA ILE A 125 -29.72 9.04 17.19
C ILE A 125 -29.63 10.54 16.91
N ALA A 126 -28.60 10.97 16.15
CA ALA A 126 -28.45 12.37 15.75
C ALA A 126 -29.69 12.87 15.01
N TYR A 127 -30.14 12.12 13.99
CA TYR A 127 -31.36 12.43 13.25
C TYR A 127 -32.60 12.52 14.16
N GLY A 128 -32.79 11.55 15.06
CA GLY A 128 -33.92 11.54 16.00
C GLY A 128 -33.91 12.76 16.94
N MET A 129 -32.75 13.09 17.50
CA MET A 129 -32.57 14.23 18.40
C MET A 129 -32.78 15.57 17.69
N THR A 130 -32.18 15.77 16.51
CA THR A 130 -32.36 16.98 15.70
C THR A 130 -33.81 17.13 15.22
N ARG A 131 -34.50 16.03 14.94
CA ARG A 131 -35.92 16.08 14.58
C ARG A 131 -36.81 16.55 15.73
N SER A 132 -36.48 16.14 16.97
CA SER A 132 -37.24 16.57 18.16
C SER A 132 -36.98 18.02 18.55
N ASP A 133 -35.73 18.46 18.43
CA ASP A 133 -35.31 19.84 18.68
C ASP A 133 -34.17 20.18 17.69
N PRO A 134 -34.39 21.13 16.76
CA PRO A 134 -33.39 21.55 15.80
C PRO A 134 -32.05 21.98 16.43
N ASP A 135 -32.06 22.52 17.65
CA ASP A 135 -30.86 23.00 18.32
C ASP A 135 -29.89 21.84 18.66
N HIS A 136 -30.39 20.61 18.76
CA HIS A 136 -29.54 19.42 18.94
C HIS A 136 -28.62 19.13 17.75
N PHE A 137 -28.86 19.73 16.57
CA PHE A 137 -27.94 19.62 15.43
C PHE A 137 -26.51 20.00 15.80
N TYR A 138 -26.35 21.07 16.59
CA TYR A 138 -25.04 21.61 16.95
C TYR A 138 -24.30 20.77 18.00
N LEU A 139 -24.95 19.73 18.58
CA LEU A 139 -24.28 18.73 19.42
C LEU A 139 -23.43 17.75 18.61
N PHE A 140 -23.76 17.56 17.33
CA PHE A 140 -23.12 16.58 16.44
C PHE A 140 -22.32 17.25 15.34
N VAL A 141 -22.81 18.36 14.80
CA VAL A 141 -22.17 19.09 13.70
C VAL A 141 -21.72 20.48 14.17
N PRO A 142 -20.41 20.68 14.38
CA PRO A 142 -19.82 22.00 14.61
C PRO A 142 -20.18 22.99 13.49
N GLU A 143 -20.29 24.27 13.85
CA GLU A 143 -20.71 25.32 12.92
C GLU A 143 -19.77 25.44 11.71
N GLU A 144 -18.47 25.20 11.91
CA GLU A 144 -17.45 25.20 10.85
C GLU A 144 -17.66 24.08 9.82
N LEU A 145 -18.20 22.94 10.26
CA LEU A 145 -18.50 21.79 9.38
C LEU A 145 -19.87 21.92 8.70
N SER A 146 -20.80 22.65 9.32
CA SER A 146 -22.12 22.89 8.74
C SER A 146 -22.01 23.62 7.39
N GLN A 147 -21.02 24.51 7.23
CA GLN A 147 -20.85 25.35 6.03
C GLN A 147 -22.16 26.06 5.63
N GLY A 148 -22.91 26.54 6.62
CA GLY A 148 -24.22 27.19 6.41
C GLY A 148 -25.39 26.22 6.15
N ARG A 149 -25.17 24.91 6.23
CA ARG A 149 -26.19 23.86 6.04
C ARG A 149 -26.70 23.36 7.39
N GLY A 150 -27.31 24.26 8.15
CA GLY A 150 -27.90 23.97 9.45
C GLY A 150 -29.44 23.97 9.42
N PRO A 151 -30.09 23.74 10.57
CA PRO A 151 -31.55 23.79 10.70
C PRO A 151 -32.14 25.17 10.45
N THR A 152 -31.32 26.22 10.57
CA THR A 152 -31.69 27.62 10.30
C THR A 152 -31.65 27.99 8.81
N ALA A 153 -31.07 27.12 7.97
CA ALA A 153 -30.99 27.36 6.53
C ALA A 153 -32.37 27.20 5.87
N THR A 154 -32.70 28.13 4.98
CA THR A 154 -33.92 28.06 4.18
C THR A 154 -33.84 26.94 3.14
N ALA A 155 -35.01 26.43 2.73
CA ALA A 155 -35.08 25.41 1.69
C ALA A 155 -34.42 25.87 0.36
N GLU A 156 -34.47 27.18 0.07
CA GLU A 156 -33.84 27.76 -1.12
C GLU A 156 -32.31 27.77 -1.00
N GLU A 157 -31.75 28.15 0.16
CA GLU A 157 -30.29 28.10 0.39
C GLU A 157 -29.74 26.67 0.30
N LEU A 158 -30.45 25.70 0.88
CA LEU A 158 -30.08 24.28 0.78
C LEU A 158 -30.17 23.78 -0.67
N ARG A 159 -31.21 24.17 -1.40
CA ARG A 159 -31.38 23.83 -2.82
C ARG A 159 -30.26 24.42 -3.68
N GLN A 160 -29.91 25.68 -3.44
CA GLN A 160 -28.79 26.32 -4.12
C GLN A 160 -27.47 25.59 -3.83
N SER A 161 -27.24 25.11 -2.60
CA SER A 161 -26.03 24.33 -2.29
C SER A 161 -25.90 23.02 -3.07
N ILE A 162 -27.02 22.38 -3.43
CA ILE A 162 -27.05 21.11 -4.19
C ILE A 162 -26.91 21.35 -5.69
N TYR A 163 -27.55 22.39 -6.23
CA TYR A 163 -27.66 22.64 -7.67
C TYR A 163 -26.76 23.75 -8.20
N ARG A 164 -25.93 24.39 -7.35
CA ARG A 164 -24.98 25.41 -7.81
C ARG A 164 -24.05 24.80 -8.85
N PRO A 165 -23.86 25.45 -10.03
CA PRO A 165 -22.81 25.06 -10.96
C PRO A 165 -21.46 25.35 -10.27
N VAL A 166 -20.86 24.29 -9.74
CA VAL A 166 -19.54 24.34 -9.13
C VAL A 166 -18.52 24.49 -10.27
N GLU A 167 -17.47 25.28 -10.08
CA GLU A 167 -16.20 25.00 -10.78
C GLU A 167 -15.70 23.65 -10.23
N ALA A 168 -16.28 22.58 -10.78
CA ALA A 168 -16.51 21.31 -10.09
C ALA A 168 -15.25 20.52 -9.77
N GLU A 169 -14.09 20.94 -10.27
CA GLU A 169 -12.84 20.20 -10.11
C GLU A 169 -12.15 20.55 -8.79
N GLU A 170 -12.04 21.83 -8.45
CA GLU A 170 -11.30 22.28 -7.25
C GLU A 170 -12.07 21.95 -5.97
N ALA A 171 -13.36 22.28 -5.89
CA ALA A 171 -14.17 22.00 -4.70
C ALA A 171 -14.35 20.49 -4.43
N LEU A 172 -14.43 19.66 -5.47
CA LEU A 172 -14.56 18.21 -5.31
C LEU A 172 -13.22 17.58 -4.89
N SER A 173 -12.10 18.11 -5.40
CA SER A 173 -10.75 17.69 -5.00
C SER A 173 -10.44 18.05 -3.55
N GLU A 174 -10.79 19.26 -3.11
CA GLU A 174 -10.67 19.69 -1.71
C GLU A 174 -11.51 18.82 -0.78
N PHE A 175 -12.78 18.59 -1.14
CA PHE A 175 -13.68 17.72 -0.38
C PHE A 175 -13.18 16.27 -0.32
N ALA A 176 -12.69 15.72 -1.44
CA ALA A 176 -12.12 14.38 -1.49
C ALA A 176 -10.86 14.27 -0.61
N SER A 177 -10.00 15.30 -0.63
CA SER A 177 -8.79 15.36 0.20
C SER A 177 -9.12 15.44 1.69
N TYR A 178 -10.14 16.24 2.04
CA TYR A 178 -10.67 16.29 3.40
C TYR A 178 -11.22 14.92 3.84
N LEU A 179 -12.10 14.31 3.04
CA LEU A 179 -12.67 12.99 3.35
C LEU A 179 -11.60 11.92 3.50
N PHE A 180 -10.62 11.89 2.59
CA PHE A 180 -9.53 10.91 2.65
C PHE A 180 -8.71 11.07 3.92
N SER A 181 -8.31 12.31 4.23
CA SER A 181 -7.52 12.63 5.43
C SER A 181 -8.28 12.33 6.71
N ASN A 182 -9.57 12.66 6.75
CA ASN A 182 -10.43 12.38 7.90
C ASN A 182 -10.60 10.86 8.11
N ASN A 183 -10.95 10.11 7.07
CA ASN A 183 -11.14 8.66 7.15
C ASN A 183 -9.85 7.94 7.53
N ALA A 184 -8.70 8.36 6.98
CA ALA A 184 -7.40 7.81 7.35
C ALA A 184 -7.06 8.10 8.83
N ARG A 185 -7.33 9.32 9.32
CA ARG A 185 -7.14 9.69 10.72
C ARG A 185 -8.03 8.87 11.65
N VAL A 186 -9.32 8.74 11.34
CA VAL A 186 -10.29 7.93 12.09
C VAL A 186 -9.82 6.47 12.15
N ALA A 187 -9.40 5.89 11.03
CA ALA A 187 -8.89 4.53 10.99
C ALA A 187 -7.63 4.35 11.85
N MET A 188 -6.69 5.30 11.80
CA MET A 188 -5.48 5.27 12.63
C MET A 188 -5.80 5.40 14.13
N LEU A 189 -6.75 6.26 14.50
CA LEU A 189 -7.21 6.40 15.88
C LEU A 189 -7.92 5.14 16.37
N CYS A 190 -8.81 4.54 15.58
CA CYS A 190 -9.43 3.25 15.91
C CYS A 190 -8.39 2.15 16.10
N PHE A 191 -7.34 2.11 15.27
CA PHE A 191 -6.23 1.16 15.41
C PHE A 191 -5.44 1.40 16.71
N ALA A 192 -5.06 2.64 17.00
CA ALA A 192 -4.30 2.98 18.20
C ALA A 192 -5.10 2.75 19.50
N LEU A 193 -6.37 3.16 19.53
CA LEU A 193 -7.28 3.02 20.68
C LEU A 193 -7.82 1.60 20.85
N GLY A 194 -7.75 0.77 19.80
CA GLY A 194 -8.13 -0.64 19.86
C GLY A 194 -7.24 -1.48 20.79
N ILE A 195 -6.10 -0.93 21.23
CA ILE A 195 -5.18 -1.59 22.16
C ILE A 195 -5.77 -1.61 23.58
N VAL A 196 -6.43 -0.54 24.05
CA VAL A 196 -7.18 -0.41 25.33
C VAL A 196 -8.01 0.89 25.28
N PRO A 197 -9.32 0.99 25.62
CA PRO A 197 -10.46 0.07 25.67
C PRO A 197 -11.42 0.23 24.46
N LEU A 198 -12.15 -0.84 24.10
CA LEU A 198 -13.11 -0.90 22.98
C LEU A 198 -14.16 0.22 22.97
N VAL A 199 -14.51 0.76 24.15
CA VAL A 199 -15.48 1.85 24.28
C VAL A 199 -15.06 3.09 23.50
N ALA A 200 -13.76 3.44 23.50
CA ALA A 200 -13.26 4.59 22.77
C ALA A 200 -13.41 4.43 21.24
N VAL A 201 -13.23 3.19 20.75
CA VAL A 201 -13.43 2.84 19.33
C VAL A 201 -14.91 2.95 18.96
N PHE A 202 -15.82 2.44 19.80
CA PHE A 202 -17.25 2.55 19.55
C PHE A 202 -17.75 3.99 19.61
N TYR A 203 -17.26 4.78 20.57
CA TYR A 203 -17.57 6.20 20.66
C TYR A 203 -17.15 6.95 19.40
N LEU A 204 -15.94 6.69 18.90
CA LEU A 204 -15.41 7.34 17.71
C LEU A 204 -16.20 6.96 16.45
N ILE A 205 -16.53 5.69 16.28
CA ILE A 205 -17.36 5.22 15.15
C ILE A 205 -18.79 5.81 15.23
N PHE A 206 -19.36 5.85 16.43
CA PHE A 206 -20.67 6.44 16.67
C PHE A 206 -20.68 7.93 16.29
N PHE A 207 -19.72 8.71 16.79
CA PHE A 207 -19.63 10.13 16.52
C PHE A 207 -19.25 10.44 15.07
N ASN A 208 -18.55 9.54 14.39
CA ASN A 208 -18.29 9.69 12.95
C ASN A 208 -19.54 9.49 12.09
N GLY A 209 -20.52 8.71 12.57
CA GLY A 209 -21.80 8.51 11.88
C GLY A 209 -22.90 9.47 12.28
N ALA A 210 -22.80 10.10 13.46
CA ALA A 210 -23.71 11.12 13.97
C ALA A 210 -23.50 12.47 13.26
#